data_AF-A0A084T7U6-F1
#
_entry.id   AF-A0A084T7U6-F1
#
_cell.length_a   1.000
_cell.length_b   1.000
_cell.length_c   1.000
_cell.angle_alpha   90.00
_cell.angle_beta   90.00
_cell.angle_gamma   90.00
#
_symmetry.space_group_name_H-M   'P 1'
#
loop_
_entity.id
_entity.type
_entity.pdbx_description
1 polymer ?
#
loop_
_entity_poly.entity_id
_entity_poly.type
_entity_poly.pdbx_seq_one_letter_code
_entity_poly.pdbx_strand_id
1 'polypeptide(L)'
;MQKQEQVVFKRSGRRHDHEYHGGAWKVALADFMIALMALFLVLWVMQVVDKEERKAIVAHLQMASVFDKSTGSLFDTSQSISPIDLASDSSVTSRHDSVHTVTSFFQGDRDGPESDSLINGTFDTQERLEALAKVVNEMMRQINADGNVDVTVTPQGLRIVLQDDYKQNMFRRGGSTLTPFFEDLLLALAPVFQRVENPMIISGHTDATQYRKAFSSSSNWELSSSRANSARQTLVAGGMPEQRVLQVTGMSDRALLNQQDPKSSENRRIELFVLTTPAAEVISTLFGEQPTNEVEKAREKAQFNQPVFRTDTIRFESEGTSSVEPQAL
;
A
#
# COMPACT_ATOMS: atom_id res chain seq x y z
N MET A 1 24.73 -93.49 20.68
CA MET A 1 25.91 -92.69 21.04
C MET A 1 26.07 -91.59 19.99
N GLN A 2 26.27 -90.36 20.45
CA GLN A 2 26.01 -89.10 19.74
C GLN A 2 26.89 -88.88 18.50
N LYS A 3 26.28 -88.45 17.39
CA LYS A 3 26.97 -87.94 16.19
C LYS A 3 27.43 -86.51 16.48
N GLN A 4 28.74 -86.29 16.56
CA GLN A 4 29.35 -84.97 16.64
C GLN A 4 29.48 -84.38 15.23
N GLU A 5 28.80 -83.27 14.96
CA GLU A 5 29.01 -82.50 13.73
C GLU A 5 30.13 -81.48 13.97
N GLN A 6 31.24 -81.63 13.22
CA GLN A 6 32.35 -80.68 13.24
C GLN A 6 31.97 -79.40 12.49
N VAL A 7 31.91 -78.28 13.22
CA VAL A 7 31.73 -76.94 12.63
C VAL A 7 33.09 -76.38 12.22
N VAL A 8 33.29 -76.14 10.93
CA VAL A 8 34.50 -75.52 10.37
C VAL A 8 34.33 -74.00 10.34
N PHE A 9 35.14 -73.27 11.11
CA PHE A 9 35.19 -71.81 11.07
C PHE A 9 36.22 -71.32 10.05
N LYS A 10 35.76 -70.76 8.92
CA LYS A 10 36.61 -70.09 7.94
C LYS A 10 36.87 -68.63 8.38
N ARG A 11 38.09 -68.31 8.81
CA ARG A 11 38.52 -66.92 9.02
C ARG A 11 39.02 -66.33 7.69
N SER A 12 38.25 -65.43 7.09
CA SER A 12 38.77 -64.57 6.01
C SER A 12 39.64 -63.48 6.64
N GLY A 13 40.92 -63.43 6.27
CA GLY A 13 41.82 -62.35 6.66
C GLY A 13 41.34 -61.02 6.09
N ARG A 14 41.06 -60.04 6.95
CA ARG A 14 40.91 -58.65 6.54
C ARG A 14 42.26 -58.19 5.99
N ARG A 15 42.32 -57.89 4.70
CA ARG A 15 43.40 -57.09 4.12
C ARG A 15 43.25 -55.68 4.70
N HIS A 16 44.29 -55.20 5.37
CA HIS A 16 44.45 -53.80 5.70
C HIS A 16 44.79 -53.07 4.40
N ASP A 17 43.80 -52.46 3.76
CA ASP A 17 44.09 -51.34 2.88
C ASP A 17 44.48 -50.17 3.78
N HIS A 18 45.71 -49.69 3.61
CA HIS A 18 46.17 -48.44 4.20
C HIS A 18 45.40 -47.30 3.53
N GLU A 19 44.18 -47.05 4.00
CA GLU A 19 43.45 -45.83 3.69
C GLU A 19 44.26 -44.64 4.20
N TYR A 20 44.68 -43.79 3.27
CA TYR A 20 45.37 -42.53 3.52
C TYR A 20 44.42 -41.55 4.25
N HIS A 21 44.15 -41.77 5.52
CA HIS A 21 43.22 -40.98 6.35
C HIS A 21 43.73 -39.58 6.75
N GLY A 22 44.77 -39.04 6.09
CA GLY A 22 45.33 -37.72 6.39
C GLY A 22 44.95 -36.60 5.40
N GLY A 23 44.26 -36.94 4.30
CA GLY A 23 44.00 -36.01 3.19
C GLY A 23 42.60 -35.43 3.12
N ALA A 24 41.58 -36.11 3.68
CA ALA A 24 40.18 -35.72 3.52
C ALA A 24 39.87 -34.32 4.09
N TRP A 25 40.47 -33.97 5.24
CA TRP A 25 40.30 -32.64 5.83
C TRP A 25 40.94 -31.52 5.00
N LYS A 26 42.01 -31.83 4.24
CA LYS A 26 42.65 -30.89 3.31
C LYS A 26 41.79 -30.66 2.08
N VAL A 27 41.05 -31.68 1.64
CA VAL A 27 40.09 -31.56 0.53
C VAL A 27 38.93 -30.66 0.96
N ALA A 28 38.38 -30.85 2.15
CA ALA A 28 37.33 -29.97 2.68
C ALA A 28 37.82 -28.52 2.88
N LEU A 29 39.06 -28.33 3.34
CA LEU A 29 39.66 -27.00 3.47
C LEU A 29 39.91 -26.33 2.10
N ALA A 30 40.36 -27.09 1.11
CA ALA A 30 40.57 -26.58 -0.24
C ALA A 30 39.25 -26.16 -0.89
N ASP A 31 38.20 -26.95 -0.73
CA ASP A 31 36.85 -26.64 -1.25
C ASP A 31 36.29 -25.37 -0.60
N PHE A 32 36.46 -25.21 0.72
CA PHE A 32 36.08 -23.98 1.42
C PHE A 32 36.85 -22.74 0.92
N MET A 33 38.16 -22.88 0.69
CA MET A 33 38.98 -21.77 0.16
C MET A 33 38.59 -21.40 -1.28
N ILE A 34 38.21 -22.37 -2.11
CA ILE A 34 37.69 -22.12 -3.47
C ILE A 34 36.35 -21.41 -3.41
N ALA A 35 35.45 -21.82 -2.51
CA ALA A 35 34.16 -21.14 -2.32
C ALA A 35 34.34 -19.68 -1.87
N LEU A 36 35.26 -19.40 -0.95
CA LEU A 36 35.59 -18.03 -0.54
C LEU A 36 36.25 -17.22 -1.65
N MET A 37 37.15 -17.83 -2.43
CA MET A 37 37.78 -17.18 -3.58
C MET A 37 36.73 -16.82 -4.66
N ALA A 38 35.80 -17.73 -4.95
CA ALA A 38 34.71 -17.49 -5.90
C ALA A 38 33.78 -16.38 -5.40
N LEU A 39 33.39 -16.39 -4.12
CA LEU A 39 32.60 -15.32 -3.50
C LEU A 39 33.32 -13.98 -3.58
N PHE A 40 34.63 -13.95 -3.32
CA PHE A 40 35.44 -12.75 -3.39
C PHE A 40 35.51 -12.19 -4.82
N LEU A 41 35.69 -13.04 -5.84
CA LEU A 41 35.67 -12.61 -7.24
C LEU A 41 34.32 -12.02 -7.64
N VAL A 42 33.21 -12.58 -7.16
CA VAL A 42 31.87 -12.05 -7.43
C VAL A 42 31.67 -10.68 -6.79
N LEU A 43 32.06 -10.51 -5.52
CA LEU A 43 31.98 -9.22 -4.83
C LEU A 43 32.92 -8.18 -5.45
N TRP A 44 34.10 -8.61 -5.87
CA TRP A 44 35.07 -7.74 -6.53
C TRP A 44 34.57 -7.25 -7.88
N VAL A 45 33.95 -8.11 -8.70
CA VAL A 45 33.28 -7.70 -9.94
C VAL A 45 32.14 -6.74 -9.66
N MET A 46 31.30 -6.99 -8.63
CA MET A 46 30.24 -6.04 -8.26
C MET A 46 30.75 -4.66 -7.84
N GLN A 47 31.97 -4.56 -7.29
CA GLN A 47 32.57 -3.28 -6.89
C GLN A 47 33.19 -2.52 -8.07
N VAL A 48 33.68 -3.22 -9.09
CA VAL A 48 34.29 -2.62 -10.30
C VAL A 48 33.24 -2.20 -11.34
N VAL A 49 31.99 -2.66 -11.21
CA VAL A 49 30.89 -2.26 -12.10
C VAL A 49 30.51 -0.79 -11.84
N ASP A 50 30.71 0.03 -12.88
CA ASP A 50 30.30 1.43 -12.88
C ASP A 50 28.76 1.55 -12.81
N LYS A 51 28.27 2.63 -12.20
CA LYS A 51 26.82 2.80 -11.96
C LYS A 51 26.00 2.81 -13.25
N GLU A 52 26.62 3.15 -14.38
CA GLU A 52 25.99 3.16 -15.70
C GLU A 52 25.86 1.76 -16.30
N GLU A 53 26.89 0.90 -16.20
CA GLU A 53 26.85 -0.47 -16.71
C GLU A 53 25.85 -1.34 -15.92
N ARG A 54 25.69 -1.09 -14.61
CA ARG A 54 24.68 -1.78 -13.79
C ARG A 54 23.26 -1.53 -14.28
N LYS A 55 22.96 -0.30 -14.73
CA LYS A 55 21.64 0.04 -15.30
C LYS A 55 21.44 -0.67 -16.64
N ALA A 56 22.47 -0.74 -17.49
CA ALA A 56 22.41 -1.43 -18.77
C ALA A 56 22.18 -2.94 -18.60
N ILE A 57 22.87 -3.58 -17.64
CA ILE A 57 22.69 -5.02 -17.35
C ILE A 57 21.32 -5.30 -16.73
N VAL A 58 20.84 -4.46 -15.80
CA VAL A 58 19.48 -4.60 -15.24
C VAL A 58 18.42 -4.46 -16.33
N ALA A 59 18.56 -3.48 -17.23
CA ALA A 59 17.67 -3.33 -18.37
C ALA A 59 17.71 -4.56 -19.29
N HIS A 60 18.89 -5.14 -19.51
CA HIS A 60 19.04 -6.34 -20.34
C HIS A 60 18.50 -7.62 -19.69
N LEU A 61 18.60 -7.75 -18.37
CA LEU A 61 18.03 -8.88 -17.61
C LEU A 61 16.52 -8.78 -17.47
N GLN A 62 15.97 -7.57 -17.35
CA GLN A 62 14.53 -7.32 -17.42
C GLN A 62 13.97 -7.63 -18.82
N MET A 63 14.73 -7.37 -19.88
CA MET A 63 14.35 -7.70 -21.25
C MET A 63 14.50 -9.21 -21.57
N ALA A 64 15.41 -9.91 -20.90
CA ALA A 64 15.66 -11.33 -21.08
C ALA A 64 14.82 -12.25 -20.16
N SER A 65 13.82 -11.69 -19.44
CA SER A 65 12.74 -12.46 -18.82
C SER A 65 11.85 -13.10 -19.89
N VAL A 66 12.42 -14.07 -20.61
CA VAL A 66 11.78 -14.86 -21.67
C VAL A 66 10.90 -15.97 -21.07
N PHE A 67 10.90 -16.13 -19.74
CA PHE A 67 10.08 -17.13 -19.05
C PHE A 67 8.65 -16.70 -18.72
N ASP A 68 8.28 -15.45 -19.03
CA ASP A 68 6.88 -14.98 -18.98
C ASP A 68 6.27 -14.84 -20.38
N LYS A 69 6.73 -15.66 -21.33
CA LYS A 69 6.09 -15.84 -22.64
C LYS A 69 5.15 -17.03 -22.60
N SER A 70 4.00 -16.84 -21.96
CA SER A 70 2.79 -17.54 -22.38
C SER A 70 1.72 -16.51 -22.72
N THR A 71 1.46 -16.37 -24.02
CA THR A 71 0.37 -15.65 -24.69
C THR A 71 0.53 -14.13 -24.89
N GLY A 72 0.91 -13.72 -26.11
CA GLY A 72 0.74 -12.33 -26.56
C GLY A 72 1.64 -11.89 -27.73
N SER A 73 1.15 -12.09 -28.97
CA SER A 73 1.49 -11.45 -30.27
C SER A 73 2.94 -11.03 -30.63
N LEU A 74 3.44 -11.59 -31.74
CA LEU A 74 4.71 -11.27 -32.42
C LEU A 74 4.63 -10.08 -33.41
N PHE A 75 3.61 -9.23 -33.32
CA PHE A 75 3.39 -8.10 -34.27
C PHE A 75 3.26 -6.72 -33.62
N ASP A 76 3.61 -6.55 -32.34
CA ASP A 76 3.58 -5.21 -31.74
C ASP A 76 4.80 -4.38 -32.20
N THR A 77 4.51 -3.32 -32.93
CA THR A 77 5.47 -2.41 -33.59
C THR A 77 5.90 -1.27 -32.65
N SER A 78 5.70 -1.42 -31.35
CA SER A 78 6.05 -0.43 -30.32
C SER A 78 7.56 -0.33 -29.99
N GLN A 79 8.41 -1.19 -30.56
CA GLN A 79 9.87 -1.19 -30.32
C GLN A 79 10.75 -0.75 -31.50
N SER A 80 10.22 -0.01 -32.49
CA SER A 80 11.09 0.60 -33.50
C SER A 80 11.75 1.89 -32.99
N ILE A 81 13.08 1.93 -33.01
CA ILE A 81 13.92 3.08 -32.64
C ILE A 81 13.96 4.09 -33.81
N SER A 82 13.04 5.08 -33.78
CA SER A 82 13.06 6.42 -34.44
C SER A 82 12.99 6.54 -35.99
N PRO A 83 12.66 7.73 -36.57
CA PRO A 83 11.58 8.70 -36.30
C PRO A 83 10.91 9.27 -37.61
N ILE A 84 9.87 10.13 -37.46
CA ILE A 84 9.19 11.02 -38.46
C ILE A 84 8.04 10.42 -39.30
N ASP A 85 6.83 10.97 -39.12
CA ASP A 85 6.03 11.71 -40.14
C ASP A 85 4.77 12.31 -39.44
N LEU A 86 4.72 13.59 -39.06
CA LEU A 86 4.24 14.76 -39.83
C LEU A 86 2.95 14.58 -40.65
N ALA A 87 1.80 14.70 -39.98
CA ALA A 87 0.54 15.23 -40.54
C ALA A 87 -0.27 15.82 -39.37
N SER A 88 -0.13 17.10 -39.03
CA SER A 88 -0.81 18.28 -39.59
C SER A 88 -2.31 18.36 -39.23
N ASP A 89 -2.57 19.24 -38.26
CA ASP A 89 -3.80 19.99 -37.96
C ASP A 89 -5.02 19.21 -37.44
N SER A 90 -5.60 19.52 -36.27
CA SER A 90 -6.03 20.87 -35.91
C SER A 90 -6.38 21.02 -34.42
N SER A 91 -5.89 22.11 -33.82
CA SER A 91 -6.65 23.03 -32.95
C SER A 91 -6.90 22.71 -31.46
N VAL A 92 -6.30 23.58 -30.65
CA VAL A 92 -6.68 24.10 -29.32
C VAL A 92 -6.25 23.32 -28.07
N THR A 93 -5.13 23.84 -27.56
CA THR A 93 -4.63 23.92 -26.19
C THR A 93 -5.63 23.76 -25.02
N SER A 94 -5.23 22.86 -24.12
CA SER A 94 -5.15 23.09 -22.66
C SER A 94 -6.45 23.16 -21.87
N ARG A 95 -6.96 21.97 -21.52
CA ARG A 95 -7.51 21.73 -20.18
C ARG A 95 -6.97 20.41 -19.69
N HIS A 96 -6.52 20.42 -18.44
CA HIS A 96 -6.09 19.26 -17.66
C HIS A 96 -7.10 18.11 -17.78
N ASP A 97 -6.80 17.11 -18.60
CA ASP A 97 -7.50 15.82 -18.62
C ASP A 97 -6.76 14.83 -17.72
N SER A 98 -6.60 15.17 -16.45
CA SER A 98 -6.27 14.21 -15.40
C SER A 98 -7.47 13.30 -15.06
N VAL A 99 -8.66 13.64 -15.56
CA VAL A 99 -9.90 12.89 -15.32
C VAL A 99 -9.92 11.54 -16.07
N HIS A 100 -9.36 11.47 -17.28
CA HIS A 100 -9.46 10.28 -18.13
C HIS A 100 -8.59 9.10 -17.66
N THR A 101 -7.46 9.34 -17.02
CA THR A 101 -6.59 8.27 -16.49
C THR A 101 -7.08 7.73 -15.14
N VAL A 102 -7.83 8.53 -14.37
CA VAL A 102 -8.34 8.10 -13.05
C VAL A 102 -9.60 7.24 -13.21
N THR A 103 -10.43 7.51 -14.22
CA THR A 103 -11.63 6.69 -14.50
C THR A 103 -11.32 5.23 -14.86
N SER A 104 -10.16 4.92 -15.44
CA SER A 104 -9.80 3.53 -15.79
C SER A 104 -9.44 2.65 -14.60
N PHE A 105 -9.20 3.20 -13.41
CA PHE A 105 -8.97 2.40 -12.19
C PHE A 105 -10.24 1.89 -11.54
N PHE A 106 -11.40 2.43 -11.95
CA PHE A 106 -12.65 2.30 -11.24
C PHE A 106 -13.81 1.85 -12.12
N GLN A 107 -13.57 1.68 -13.42
CA GLN A 107 -14.57 1.24 -14.40
C GLN A 107 -14.37 -0.25 -14.69
N GLY A 108 -14.73 -1.08 -13.73
CA GLY A 108 -14.57 -2.53 -13.80
C GLY A 108 -15.76 -3.23 -14.40
N ASP A 109 -15.73 -3.47 -15.70
CA ASP A 109 -16.54 -4.50 -16.34
C ASP A 109 -15.95 -5.90 -16.06
N ARG A 110 -15.66 -6.23 -14.80
CA ARG A 110 -15.19 -7.55 -14.27
C ARG A 110 -14.00 -8.26 -14.96
N ASP A 111 -13.48 -7.75 -16.07
CA ASP A 111 -12.41 -8.33 -16.92
C ASP A 111 -11.18 -7.40 -17.03
N GLY A 112 -10.94 -6.55 -16.02
CA GLY A 112 -9.77 -5.65 -15.94
C GLY A 112 -8.60 -6.23 -15.14
N PRO A 113 -7.36 -5.77 -15.38
CA PRO A 113 -6.17 -6.25 -14.66
C PRO A 113 -6.15 -5.75 -13.21
N GLU A 114 -6.54 -6.61 -12.26
CA GLU A 114 -6.44 -6.63 -10.75
C GLU A 114 -6.50 -5.34 -9.90
N SER A 115 -6.49 -4.15 -10.50
CA SER A 115 -6.52 -2.82 -9.88
C SER A 115 -7.94 -2.35 -9.56
N ASP A 116 -8.96 -3.10 -9.99
CA ASP A 116 -10.38 -2.84 -9.74
C ASP A 116 -10.95 -3.54 -8.50
N SER A 117 -10.09 -4.03 -7.61
CA SER A 117 -10.46 -4.91 -6.50
C SER A 117 -10.89 -4.19 -5.21
N LEU A 118 -10.91 -2.85 -5.19
CA LEU A 118 -11.42 -2.11 -4.03
C LEU A 118 -12.94 -2.20 -3.97
N ILE A 119 -13.41 -3.09 -3.12
CA ILE A 119 -14.81 -3.19 -2.70
C ILE A 119 -15.14 -1.97 -1.83
N ASN A 120 -16.25 -1.30 -2.15
CA ASN A 120 -16.77 -0.20 -1.33
C ASN A 120 -17.06 -0.69 0.10
N GLY A 121 -16.68 0.10 1.10
CA GLY A 121 -16.97 -0.21 2.51
C GLY A 121 -15.86 0.20 3.46
N THR A 122 -15.83 -0.46 4.63
CA THR A 122 -14.82 -0.20 5.66
C THR A 122 -13.60 -1.13 5.57
N PHE A 123 -12.45 -0.55 5.83
CA PHE A 123 -11.11 -1.11 5.76
C PHE A 123 -10.53 -1.19 7.17
N ASP A 124 -11.02 -2.17 7.94
CA ASP A 124 -10.67 -2.32 9.37
C ASP A 124 -9.65 -3.42 9.64
N THR A 125 -9.44 -4.33 8.68
CA THR A 125 -8.47 -5.43 8.80
C THR A 125 -7.16 -5.09 8.10
N GLN A 126 -6.08 -5.69 8.58
CA GLN A 126 -4.73 -5.50 8.03
C GLN A 126 -4.68 -5.83 6.53
N GLU A 127 -5.32 -6.92 6.11
CA GLU A 127 -5.32 -7.37 4.71
C GLU A 127 -6.02 -6.38 3.79
N ARG A 128 -7.12 -5.78 4.27
CA ARG A 128 -7.85 -4.75 3.52
C ARG A 128 -7.04 -3.46 3.43
N LEU A 129 -6.41 -3.04 4.53
CA LEU A 129 -5.54 -1.87 4.54
C LEU A 129 -4.32 -2.06 3.64
N GLU A 130 -3.75 -3.27 3.58
CA GLU A 130 -2.67 -3.61 2.65
C GLU A 130 -3.13 -3.59 1.20
N ALA A 131 -4.34 -4.08 0.89
CA ALA A 131 -4.91 -3.97 -0.45
C ALA A 131 -5.12 -2.50 -0.84
N LEU A 132 -5.65 -1.67 0.06
CA LEU A 132 -5.79 -0.24 -0.15
C LEU A 132 -4.42 0.44 -0.37
N ALA A 133 -3.42 0.10 0.45
CA ALA A 133 -2.06 0.60 0.29
C ALA A 133 -1.46 0.25 -1.07
N LYS A 134 -1.68 -0.97 -1.57
CA LYS A 134 -1.23 -1.39 -2.90
C LYS A 134 -1.87 -0.56 -4.01
N VAL A 135 -3.18 -0.33 -3.94
CA VAL A 135 -3.89 0.47 -4.94
C VAL A 135 -3.41 1.92 -4.93
N VAL A 136 -3.26 2.52 -3.75
CA VAL A 136 -2.70 3.88 -3.62
C VAL A 136 -1.28 3.92 -4.21
N ASN A 137 -0.41 2.96 -3.86
CA ASN A 137 0.96 2.92 -4.37
C ASN A 137 1.02 2.76 -5.90
N GLU A 138 0.19 1.90 -6.48
CA GLU A 138 0.14 1.73 -7.94
C GLU A 138 -0.31 3.01 -8.65
N MET A 139 -1.31 3.71 -8.09
CA MET A 139 -1.74 5.01 -8.61
C MET A 139 -0.63 6.06 -8.52
N MET A 140 0.12 6.09 -7.41
CA MET A 140 1.23 7.04 -7.25
C MET A 140 2.37 6.77 -8.24
N ARG A 141 2.65 5.50 -8.54
CA ARG A 141 3.62 5.10 -9.56
C ARG A 141 3.26 5.63 -10.94
N GLN A 142 1.99 5.51 -11.33
CA GLN A 142 1.54 5.98 -12.64
C GLN A 142 1.63 7.50 -12.80
N ILE A 143 1.49 8.26 -11.71
CA ILE A 143 1.60 9.72 -11.70
C ILE A 143 3.06 10.18 -11.47
N ASN A 144 4.02 9.26 -11.39
CA ASN A 144 5.44 9.51 -11.04
C ASN A 144 5.59 10.26 -9.70
N ALA A 145 4.75 9.92 -8.73
CA ALA A 145 4.71 10.56 -7.41
C ALA A 145 5.45 9.76 -6.32
N ASP A 146 6.13 8.65 -6.66
CA ASP A 146 6.81 7.76 -5.71
C ASP A 146 7.84 8.45 -4.79
N GLY A 147 8.45 9.55 -5.25
CA GLY A 147 9.40 10.31 -4.43
C GLY A 147 8.75 11.27 -3.43
N ASN A 148 7.46 11.55 -3.58
CA ASN A 148 6.72 12.54 -2.82
C ASN A 148 5.65 11.94 -1.90
N VAL A 149 5.34 10.65 -2.07
CA VAL A 149 4.29 9.97 -1.31
C VAL A 149 4.85 8.73 -0.62
N ASP A 150 4.65 8.64 0.69
CA ASP A 150 4.94 7.47 1.50
C ASP A 150 3.63 6.88 2.04
N VAL A 151 3.46 5.57 1.90
CA VAL A 151 2.26 4.85 2.34
C VAL A 151 2.65 3.78 3.35
N THR A 152 2.20 3.95 4.59
CA THR A 152 2.52 3.05 5.70
C THR A 152 1.22 2.49 6.30
N VAL A 153 1.10 1.17 6.37
CA VAL A 153 0.01 0.50 7.09
C VAL A 153 0.34 0.43 8.57
N THR A 154 -0.62 0.81 9.42
CA THR A 154 -0.50 0.80 10.88
C THR A 154 -1.72 0.08 11.50
N PRO A 155 -1.64 -0.40 12.76
CA PRO A 155 -2.78 -1.03 13.43
C PRO A 155 -4.02 -0.13 13.54
N GLN A 156 -3.82 1.20 13.58
CA GLN A 156 -4.89 2.18 13.69
C GLN A 156 -5.45 2.61 12.32
N GLY A 157 -4.81 2.21 11.20
CA GLY A 157 -5.24 2.60 9.87
C GLY A 157 -4.12 2.74 8.84
N LEU A 158 -4.42 3.39 7.72
CA LEU A 158 -3.48 3.65 6.63
C LEU A 158 -2.97 5.10 6.71
N ARG A 159 -1.64 5.26 6.83
CA ARG A 159 -0.98 6.58 6.80
C ARG A 159 -0.41 6.84 5.42
N ILE A 160 -0.88 7.92 4.81
CA ILE A 160 -0.40 8.42 3.51
C ILE A 160 0.24 9.79 3.77
N VAL A 161 1.55 9.90 3.54
CA VAL A 161 2.32 11.12 3.78
C VAL A 161 2.71 11.71 2.43
N LEU A 162 2.28 12.94 2.17
CA LEU A 162 2.67 13.72 1.02
C LEU A 162 3.72 14.72 1.48
N GLN A 163 4.91 14.72 0.88
CA GLN A 163 6.04 15.56 1.30
C GLN A 163 6.62 16.39 0.16
N ASP A 164 7.13 17.57 0.49
CA ASP A 164 7.93 18.39 -0.42
C ASP A 164 9.27 17.70 -0.72
N ASP A 165 9.70 17.75 -1.98
CA ASP A 165 11.07 17.44 -2.40
C ASP A 165 11.75 18.69 -2.98
N TYR A 166 13.07 18.64 -3.16
CA TYR A 166 13.87 19.69 -3.80
C TYR A 166 13.40 20.01 -5.21
N LYS A 167 12.81 19.05 -5.94
CA LYS A 167 12.30 19.26 -7.30
C LYS A 167 10.86 19.75 -7.33
N GLN A 168 10.04 19.33 -6.36
CA GLN A 168 8.59 19.57 -6.37
C GLN A 168 8.11 20.03 -4.99
N ASN A 169 7.59 21.26 -4.93
CA ASN A 169 6.96 21.79 -3.72
C ASN A 169 5.45 21.58 -3.79
N MET A 170 4.83 21.20 -2.67
CA MET A 170 3.38 21.02 -2.55
C MET A 170 2.62 22.33 -2.52
N PHE A 171 3.22 23.36 -1.90
CA PHE A 171 2.59 24.67 -1.77
C PHE A 171 3.45 25.76 -2.39
N ARG A 172 2.78 26.80 -2.90
CA ARG A 172 3.46 28.04 -3.27
C ARG A 172 4.15 28.64 -2.03
N ARG A 173 5.29 29.30 -2.24
CA ARG A 173 6.14 29.81 -1.14
C ARG A 173 5.33 30.66 -0.17
N GLY A 174 5.44 30.33 1.13
CA GLY A 174 4.82 31.09 2.21
C GLY A 174 3.29 31.12 2.20
N GLY A 175 2.64 30.20 1.48
CA GLY A 175 1.19 30.09 1.40
C GLY A 175 0.68 28.67 1.57
N SER A 176 -0.65 28.55 1.45
CA SER A 176 -1.41 27.29 1.49
C SER A 176 -2.00 26.90 0.13
N THR A 177 -1.73 27.67 -0.93
CA THR A 177 -2.16 27.31 -2.28
C THR A 177 -1.30 26.16 -2.82
N LEU A 178 -1.96 25.07 -3.22
CA LEU A 178 -1.32 23.91 -3.81
C LEU A 178 -0.64 24.27 -5.14
N THR A 179 0.39 23.50 -5.51
CA THR A 179 0.94 23.51 -6.86
C THR A 179 0.14 22.57 -7.76
N PRO A 180 0.14 22.79 -9.10
CA PRO A 180 -0.68 21.97 -10.01
C PRO A 180 -0.45 20.46 -9.86
N PHE A 181 0.80 20.03 -9.74
CA PHE A 181 1.13 18.61 -9.56
C PHE A 181 0.47 18.00 -8.32
N PHE A 182 0.53 18.67 -7.17
CA PHE A 182 -0.08 18.14 -5.94
C PHE A 182 -1.60 18.32 -5.89
N GLU A 183 -2.13 19.33 -6.60
CA GLU A 183 -3.57 19.46 -6.83
C GLU A 183 -4.08 18.26 -7.64
N ASP A 184 -3.43 17.92 -8.74
CA ASP A 184 -3.77 16.76 -9.57
C ASP A 184 -3.65 15.44 -8.80
N LEU A 185 -2.60 15.30 -7.98
CA LEU A 185 -2.39 14.12 -7.16
C LEU A 185 -3.52 13.92 -6.14
N LEU A 186 -3.94 14.98 -5.44
CA LEU A 186 -5.06 14.90 -4.51
C LEU A 186 -6.39 14.64 -5.23
N LEU A 187 -6.60 15.25 -6.40
CA LEU A 187 -7.78 14.96 -7.23
C LEU A 187 -7.80 13.51 -7.71
N ALA A 188 -6.66 12.92 -8.04
CA ALA A 188 -6.55 11.51 -8.42
C ALA A 188 -6.81 10.55 -7.27
N LEU A 189 -6.43 10.93 -6.04
CA LEU A 189 -6.71 10.14 -4.83
C LEU A 189 -8.17 10.21 -4.39
N ALA A 190 -8.89 11.30 -4.70
CA ALA A 190 -10.23 11.53 -4.19
C ALA A 190 -11.25 10.40 -4.52
N PRO A 191 -11.27 9.80 -5.73
CA PRO A 191 -12.14 8.66 -6.02
C PRO A 191 -11.81 7.40 -5.21
N VAL A 192 -10.57 7.19 -4.78
CA VAL A 192 -10.21 6.11 -3.84
C VAL A 192 -10.99 6.30 -2.53
N PHE A 193 -10.97 7.53 -1.99
CA PHE A 193 -11.65 7.87 -0.75
C PHE A 193 -13.17 8.02 -0.90
N GLN A 194 -13.70 8.00 -2.12
CA GLN A 194 -15.13 7.86 -2.36
C GLN A 194 -15.63 6.44 -2.02
N ARG A 195 -14.80 5.42 -2.30
CA ARG A 195 -15.11 4.00 -2.03
C ARG A 195 -14.80 3.58 -0.59
N VAL A 196 -13.79 4.19 0.01
CA VAL A 196 -13.38 3.95 1.40
C VAL A 196 -14.31 4.71 2.34
N GLU A 197 -15.05 3.98 3.18
CA GLU A 197 -16.03 4.58 4.10
C GLU A 197 -15.42 5.06 5.42
N ASN A 198 -14.20 4.63 5.70
CA ASN A 198 -13.45 4.94 6.91
C ASN A 198 -13.30 6.45 7.13
N PRO A 199 -13.42 6.92 8.39
CA PRO A 199 -13.10 8.30 8.74
C PRO A 199 -11.61 8.59 8.53
N MET A 200 -11.27 9.82 8.20
CA MET A 200 -9.90 10.26 7.98
C MET A 200 -9.53 11.50 8.79
N ILE A 201 -8.26 11.57 9.17
CA ILE A 201 -7.64 12.76 9.74
C ILE A 201 -6.70 13.36 8.69
N ILE A 202 -6.77 14.68 8.54
CA ILE A 202 -5.88 15.44 7.65
C ILE A 202 -5.02 16.36 8.50
N SER A 203 -3.73 16.09 8.54
CA SER A 203 -2.77 16.84 9.35
C SER A 203 -1.78 17.58 8.46
N GLY A 204 -1.54 18.85 8.76
CA GLY A 204 -0.54 19.66 8.09
C GLY A 204 0.68 19.90 8.97
N HIS A 205 1.86 19.84 8.36
CA HIS A 205 3.14 20.06 9.03
C HIS A 205 3.96 21.09 8.26
N THR A 206 4.75 21.88 8.99
CA THR A 206 5.68 22.86 8.43
C THR A 206 7.08 22.59 8.97
N ASP A 207 8.08 23.13 8.27
CA ASP A 207 9.45 23.15 8.78
C ASP A 207 9.61 24.19 9.92
N ALA A 208 10.77 24.17 10.57
CA ALA A 208 11.14 25.13 11.61
C ALA A 208 11.58 26.49 11.06
N THR A 209 11.41 26.75 9.76
CA THR A 209 11.74 28.05 9.18
C THR A 209 10.75 29.08 9.72
N GLN A 210 11.28 30.15 10.33
CA GLN A 210 10.43 31.20 10.88
C GLN A 210 9.65 31.89 9.75
N TYR A 211 8.33 31.89 9.87
CA TYR A 211 7.46 32.65 8.99
C TYR A 211 7.67 34.16 9.26
N ARG A 212 8.52 34.81 8.47
CA ARG A 212 8.81 36.25 8.60
C ARG A 212 8.03 37.05 7.56
N LYS A 213 6.82 37.46 7.92
CA LYS A 213 6.19 38.64 7.30
C LYS A 213 6.11 39.73 8.35
N ALA A 214 6.80 40.84 8.13
CA ALA A 214 6.88 41.97 9.05
C ALA A 214 5.52 42.60 9.45
N PHE A 215 4.44 42.20 8.77
CA PHE A 215 3.08 42.73 8.94
C PHE A 215 1.98 41.66 8.99
N SER A 216 2.29 40.36 9.10
CA SER A 216 1.24 39.33 9.22
C SER A 216 1.31 38.59 10.54
N SER A 217 0.17 38.38 11.19
CA SER A 217 0.02 37.54 12.39
C SER A 217 0.12 36.04 12.11
N SER A 218 0.29 35.62 10.85
CA SER A 218 0.37 34.20 10.49
C SER A 218 1.65 33.56 10.99
N SER A 219 1.52 32.51 11.79
CA SER A 219 2.60 31.64 12.24
C SER A 219 2.57 30.30 11.50
N ASN A 220 3.51 29.42 11.85
CA ASN A 220 3.53 28.05 11.35
C ASN A 220 2.29 27.25 11.77
N TRP A 221 1.60 27.64 12.85
CA TRP A 221 0.31 27.06 13.24
C TRP A 221 -0.79 27.38 12.22
N GLU A 222 -0.99 28.65 11.89
CA GLU A 222 -2.00 29.06 10.90
C GLU A 222 -1.66 28.49 9.52
N LEU A 223 -0.37 28.45 9.17
CA LEU A 223 0.08 27.91 7.88
C LEU A 223 -0.19 26.41 7.77
N SER A 224 0.19 25.62 8.78
CA SER A 224 -0.02 24.18 8.78
C SER A 224 -1.51 23.80 8.75
N SER A 225 -2.34 24.48 9.54
CA SER A 225 -3.80 24.29 9.52
C SER A 225 -4.42 24.68 8.17
N SER A 226 -4.01 25.82 7.60
CA SER A 226 -4.51 26.27 6.29
C SER A 226 -4.14 25.31 5.16
N ARG A 227 -2.94 24.72 5.21
CA ARG A 227 -2.47 23.70 4.24
C ARG A 227 -3.27 22.41 4.35
N ALA A 228 -3.51 21.92 5.57
CA ALA A 228 -4.34 20.75 5.81
C ALA A 228 -5.77 20.97 5.27
N ASN A 229 -6.36 22.15 5.52
CA ASN A 229 -7.69 22.47 4.99
C ASN A 229 -7.70 22.64 3.46
N SER A 230 -6.61 23.14 2.86
CA SER A 230 -6.50 23.24 1.39
C SER A 230 -6.49 21.84 0.77
N ALA A 231 -5.73 20.90 1.34
CA ALA A 231 -5.75 19.51 0.90
C ALA A 231 -7.14 18.87 1.04
N ARG A 232 -7.81 19.10 2.17
CA ARG A 232 -9.21 18.68 2.39
C ARG A 232 -10.14 19.19 1.29
N GLN A 233 -10.10 20.48 0.99
CA GLN A 233 -10.95 21.10 -0.03
C GLN A 233 -10.71 20.48 -1.41
N THR A 234 -9.46 20.21 -1.77
CA THR A 234 -9.11 19.56 -3.04
C THR A 234 -9.62 18.12 -3.11
N LEU A 235 -9.48 17.34 -2.03
CA LEU A 235 -10.03 15.98 -1.98
C LEU A 235 -11.55 15.97 -2.13
N VAL A 236 -12.25 16.90 -1.45
CA VAL A 236 -13.71 17.04 -1.58
C VAL A 236 -14.11 17.46 -2.99
N ALA A 237 -13.38 18.40 -3.60
CA ALA A 237 -13.61 18.81 -4.98
C ALA A 237 -13.40 17.67 -5.98
N GLY A 238 -12.50 16.73 -5.68
CA GLY A 238 -12.26 15.52 -6.46
C GLY A 238 -13.28 14.39 -6.25
N GLY A 239 -14.29 14.57 -5.39
CA GLY A 239 -15.38 13.62 -5.19
C GLY A 239 -15.36 12.85 -3.87
N MET A 240 -14.39 13.11 -2.98
CA MET A 240 -14.41 12.55 -1.63
C MET A 240 -15.58 13.15 -0.82
N PRO A 241 -16.43 12.35 -0.17
CA PRO A 241 -17.50 12.88 0.67
C PRO A 241 -16.93 13.68 1.86
N GLU A 242 -17.47 14.88 2.10
CA GLU A 242 -16.97 15.76 3.17
C GLU A 242 -17.06 15.12 4.56
N GLN A 243 -18.07 14.28 4.78
CA GLN A 243 -18.29 13.58 6.04
C GLN A 243 -17.20 12.55 6.37
N ARG A 244 -16.33 12.20 5.40
CA ARG A 244 -15.16 11.34 5.67
C ARG A 244 -14.15 12.02 6.57
N VAL A 245 -14.11 13.35 6.59
CA VAL A 245 -13.10 14.09 7.33
C VAL A 245 -13.54 14.19 8.79
N LEU A 246 -12.92 13.36 9.65
CA LEU A 246 -13.15 13.39 11.09
C LEU A 246 -12.50 14.63 11.72
N GLN A 247 -11.28 14.96 11.31
CA GLN A 247 -10.50 16.04 11.91
C GLN A 247 -9.50 16.64 10.93
N VAL A 248 -9.33 17.97 11.00
CA VAL A 248 -8.26 18.70 10.33
C VAL A 248 -7.36 19.33 11.38
N THR A 249 -6.05 19.04 11.32
CA THR A 249 -5.09 19.46 12.35
C THR A 249 -3.92 20.22 11.74
N GLY A 250 -3.53 21.34 12.36
CA GLY A 250 -2.24 21.98 12.08
C GLY A 250 -1.24 21.62 13.17
N MET A 251 -0.09 21.06 12.79
CA MET A 251 0.94 20.59 13.74
C MET A 251 2.16 21.52 13.83
N SER A 252 2.20 22.60 13.04
CA SER A 252 3.36 23.48 12.93
C SER A 252 4.63 22.64 12.67
N ASP A 253 5.73 23.00 13.34
CA ASP A 253 7.05 22.38 13.42
C ASP A 253 7.21 21.45 14.64
N ARG A 254 6.10 21.01 15.28
CA ARG A 254 6.18 20.20 16.51
C ARG A 254 6.53 18.73 16.27
N ALA A 255 6.24 18.21 15.08
CA ALA A 255 6.46 16.84 14.70
C ALA A 255 7.33 16.78 13.43
N LEU A 256 8.62 17.10 13.58
CA LEU A 256 9.60 17.06 12.49
C LEU A 256 9.86 15.60 12.09
N LEU A 257 9.82 15.33 10.78
CA LEU A 257 10.18 14.03 10.21
C LEU A 257 11.71 13.86 10.26
N ASN A 258 12.42 14.89 9.82
CA ASN A 258 13.87 15.00 9.91
C ASN A 258 14.24 15.90 11.09
N GLN A 259 14.55 15.29 12.24
CA GLN A 259 14.94 16.01 13.45
C GLN A 259 16.37 16.57 13.37
N GLN A 260 17.22 16.01 12.50
CA GLN A 260 18.61 16.44 12.34
C GLN A 260 18.70 17.75 11.57
N ASP A 261 17.81 17.94 10.58
CA ASP A 261 17.62 19.21 9.89
C ASP A 261 16.17 19.70 10.02
N PRO A 262 15.86 20.48 11.08
CA PRO A 262 14.53 21.05 11.30
C PRO A 262 14.01 21.94 10.16
N LYS A 263 14.89 22.47 9.30
CA LYS A 263 14.52 23.34 8.18
C LYS A 263 14.40 22.60 6.86
N SER A 264 14.61 21.27 6.86
CA SER A 264 14.48 20.43 5.67
C SER A 264 13.09 20.53 5.06
N SER A 265 13.03 20.44 3.71
CA SER A 265 11.78 20.38 2.97
C SER A 265 10.90 19.18 3.33
N GLU A 266 11.51 18.07 3.73
CA GLU A 266 10.83 16.85 4.18
C GLU A 266 9.89 17.10 5.38
N ASN A 267 10.16 18.15 6.17
CA ASN A 267 9.30 18.54 7.29
C ASN A 267 8.02 19.25 6.84
N ARG A 268 7.96 19.74 5.60
CA ARG A 268 6.75 20.32 4.99
C ARG A 268 5.96 19.20 4.31
N ARG A 269 4.94 18.73 5.01
CA ARG A 269 4.16 17.56 4.59
C ARG A 269 2.70 17.67 5.00
N ILE A 270 1.86 16.93 4.29
CA ILE A 270 0.47 16.66 4.65
C ILE A 270 0.36 15.17 4.94
N GLU A 271 -0.24 14.82 6.06
CA GLU A 271 -0.53 13.44 6.43
C GLU A 271 -2.04 13.22 6.30
N LEU A 272 -2.42 12.25 5.47
CA LEU A 272 -3.77 11.72 5.37
C LEU A 272 -3.79 10.40 6.12
N PHE A 273 -4.59 10.32 7.17
CA PHE A 273 -4.67 9.12 8.00
C PHE A 273 -6.07 8.53 7.94
N VAL A 274 -6.23 7.44 7.19
CA VAL A 274 -7.49 6.70 7.07
C VAL A 274 -7.59 5.77 8.28
N LEU A 275 -8.53 6.03 9.17
CA LEU A 275 -8.66 5.33 10.45
C LEU A 275 -9.46 4.04 10.30
N THR A 276 -9.07 2.99 11.01
CA THR A 276 -9.99 1.88 11.26
C THR A 276 -11.18 2.35 12.11
N THR A 277 -12.33 1.73 11.95
CA THR A 277 -13.55 2.04 12.71
C THR A 277 -13.30 2.04 14.23
N PRO A 278 -12.57 1.06 14.82
CA PRO A 278 -12.25 1.11 16.25
C PRO A 278 -11.37 2.31 16.64
N ALA A 279 -10.40 2.68 15.79
CA ALA A 279 -9.53 3.83 16.06
C ALA A 279 -10.31 5.16 15.98
N ALA A 280 -11.21 5.28 15.00
CA ALA A 280 -12.08 6.43 14.87
C ALA A 280 -13.03 6.58 16.07
N GLU A 281 -13.58 5.47 16.56
CA GLU A 281 -14.45 5.47 17.75
C GLU A 281 -13.70 6.03 18.97
N VAL A 282 -12.47 5.58 19.23
CA VAL A 282 -11.64 6.12 20.33
C VAL A 282 -11.49 7.64 20.22
N ILE A 283 -11.23 8.16 19.02
CA ILE A 283 -11.07 9.61 18.81
C ILE A 283 -12.40 10.35 19.00
N SER A 284 -13.51 9.81 18.49
CA SER A 284 -14.84 10.41 18.67
C SER A 284 -15.24 10.60 20.14
N THR A 285 -14.87 9.64 21.00
CA THR A 285 -15.14 9.73 22.45
C THR A 285 -14.42 10.91 23.13
N LEU A 286 -13.27 11.34 22.59
CA LEU A 286 -12.52 12.50 23.12
C LEU A 286 -13.24 13.83 22.88
N PHE A 287 -14.09 13.89 21.86
CA PHE A 287 -14.80 15.11 21.46
C PHE A 287 -16.25 15.16 21.94
N GLY A 288 -16.64 14.26 22.85
CA GLY A 288 -17.93 14.31 23.52
C GLY A 288 -19.09 13.69 22.77
N GLU A 289 -18.84 12.95 21.67
CA GLU A 289 -19.76 11.88 21.28
C GLU A 289 -19.70 10.81 22.36
N GLN A 290 -20.50 11.00 23.40
CA GLN A 290 -20.84 9.93 24.33
C GLN A 290 -21.42 8.82 23.45
N PRO A 291 -20.86 7.60 23.48
CA PRO A 291 -21.59 6.47 22.94
C PRO A 291 -22.82 6.35 23.83
N THR A 292 -23.97 6.85 23.37
CA THR A 292 -25.26 6.65 24.05
C THR A 292 -25.59 5.16 24.21
N ASN A 293 -24.76 4.29 23.64
CA ASN A 293 -25.05 2.91 23.39
C ASN A 293 -24.00 1.96 23.98
N GLU A 294 -23.25 2.26 25.04
CA GLU A 294 -22.57 1.16 25.76
C GLU A 294 -23.64 0.21 26.35
N VAL A 295 -24.72 0.78 26.90
CA VAL A 295 -25.88 0.02 27.40
C VAL A 295 -26.70 -0.58 26.25
N GLU A 296 -26.89 0.13 25.13
CA GLU A 296 -27.61 -0.43 23.97
C GLU A 296 -26.78 -1.47 23.19
N LYS A 297 -25.49 -1.26 22.96
CA LYS A 297 -24.57 -2.28 22.39
C LYS A 297 -24.51 -3.51 23.30
N ALA A 298 -24.47 -3.32 24.63
CA ALA A 298 -24.55 -4.44 25.57
C ALA A 298 -25.91 -5.14 25.49
N ARG A 299 -27.01 -4.40 25.32
CA ARG A 299 -28.37 -4.94 25.15
C ARG A 299 -28.53 -5.69 23.83
N GLU A 300 -27.99 -5.19 22.72
CA GLU A 300 -28.00 -5.85 21.41
C GLU A 300 -27.15 -7.12 21.43
N LYS A 301 -25.94 -7.07 21.99
CA LYS A 301 -25.10 -8.27 22.20
C LYS A 301 -25.77 -9.29 23.12
N ALA A 302 -26.45 -8.83 24.16
CA ALA A 302 -27.22 -9.70 25.06
C ALA A 302 -28.42 -10.32 24.36
N GLN A 303 -29.17 -9.56 23.54
CA GLN A 303 -30.28 -10.07 22.72
C GLN A 303 -29.83 -11.10 21.69
N PHE A 304 -28.71 -10.84 21.02
CA PHE A 304 -28.12 -11.77 20.07
C PHE A 304 -27.66 -13.09 20.73
N ASN A 305 -27.21 -13.02 21.99
CA ASN A 305 -26.77 -14.18 22.77
C ASN A 305 -27.88 -14.75 23.69
N GLN A 306 -29.15 -14.43 23.44
CA GLN A 306 -30.23 -15.05 24.20
C GLN A 306 -30.37 -16.54 23.80
N PRO A 307 -30.48 -17.45 24.78
CA PRO A 307 -30.71 -18.85 24.49
C PRO A 307 -32.08 -19.00 23.80
N VAL A 308 -32.08 -19.53 22.59
CA VAL A 308 -33.30 -19.78 21.84
C VAL A 308 -34.04 -20.93 22.53
N PHE A 309 -35.15 -20.63 23.20
CA PHE A 309 -35.99 -21.66 23.79
C PHE A 309 -36.71 -22.41 22.67
N ARG A 310 -36.59 -23.75 22.67
CA ARG A 310 -37.12 -24.67 21.65
C ARG A 310 -38.65 -24.65 21.47
N THR A 311 -39.35 -23.82 22.24
CA THR A 311 -40.81 -23.76 22.30
C THR A 311 -41.40 -22.81 21.26
N ASP A 312 -40.62 -21.87 20.72
CA ASP A 312 -41.10 -20.87 19.74
C ASP A 312 -41.10 -21.38 18.29
N THR A 313 -40.39 -22.47 17.99
CA THR A 313 -40.42 -23.11 16.67
C THR A 313 -41.72 -23.87 16.37
N ILE A 314 -42.59 -24.12 17.36
CA ILE A 314 -43.80 -24.94 17.16
C ILE A 314 -45.01 -24.10 16.69
N ARG A 315 -45.01 -22.77 16.89
CA ARG A 315 -46.15 -21.93 16.46
C ARG A 315 -46.14 -21.55 14.98
N PHE A 316 -44.98 -21.58 14.31
CA PHE A 316 -44.88 -21.19 12.90
C PHE A 316 -45.41 -22.24 11.91
N GLU A 317 -45.68 -23.47 12.36
CA GLU A 317 -46.17 -24.55 11.50
C GLU A 317 -47.70 -24.78 11.61
N SER A 318 -48.40 -24.07 12.50
CA SER A 318 -49.84 -24.32 12.78
C SER A 318 -50.83 -23.34 12.16
N GLU A 319 -50.40 -22.24 11.53
CA GLU A 319 -51.30 -21.27 10.87
C GLU A 319 -51.43 -21.48 9.35
N GLY A 320 -50.84 -22.54 8.80
CA GLY A 320 -50.73 -22.76 7.35
C GLY A 320 -51.72 -23.72 6.70
N THR A 321 -52.81 -24.16 7.35
CA THR A 321 -53.80 -25.05 6.71
C THR A 321 -55.23 -24.88 7.27
N SER A 322 -56.06 -24.01 6.68
CA SER A 322 -57.50 -24.30 6.54
C SER A 322 -58.22 -23.31 5.61
N SER A 323 -59.17 -23.84 4.83
CA SER A 323 -60.18 -23.19 3.97
C SER A 323 -59.80 -22.86 2.51
N VAL A 324 -59.79 -23.90 1.67
CA VAL A 324 -60.26 -23.80 0.28
C VAL A 324 -61.73 -24.21 0.28
N GLU A 325 -62.62 -23.27 -0.03
CA GLU A 325 -64.05 -23.51 -0.25
C GLU A 325 -64.33 -23.43 -1.77
N PRO A 326 -65.08 -24.37 -2.37
CA PRO A 326 -65.33 -24.38 -3.81
C PRO A 326 -66.58 -23.55 -4.14
N GLN A 327 -66.46 -22.60 -5.08
CA GLN A 327 -67.63 -21.95 -5.69
C GLN A 327 -68.18 -22.84 -6.83
N ALA A 328 -69.44 -23.24 -6.69
CA ALA A 328 -70.27 -23.79 -7.75
C ALA A 328 -71.61 -23.06 -7.77
N LEU A 329 -71.79 -22.18 -8.77
CA LEU A 329 -72.94 -22.05 -9.70
C LEU A 329 -72.92 -20.67 -10.38
#